data_AF-A0A6V8DAH5-F1
#
_entry.id   AF-A0A6V8DAH5-F1
#
_cell.length_a   1.000
_cell.length_b   1.000
_cell.length_c   1.000
_cell.angle_alpha   90.00
_cell.angle_beta   90.00
_cell.angle_gamma   90.00
#
_symmetry.space_group_name_H-M   'P 1'
#
loop_
_entity.id
_entity.type
_entity.pdbx_description
1 polymer ?
#
loop_
_entity_poly.entity_id
_entity_poly.type
_entity_poly.pdbx_seq_one_letter_code
_entity_poly.pdbx_strand_id
1 'polypeptide(L)'
;PSPDDEEEFRTVHVGDMMTLSDPMFDIPEEFARIPLTILAKGQYLEFYAFATYGRGREHVKHAPAAAITFRPQRVAVMQDKKAAEVLFGLDLTTKDGRPIDAKLFTKNRVEDIDTVHDLEKAIHQVGPGTGRDEAFGEAIVFEEVPGAYVFTFESDGSMAPDVVMNEALRELSERFMSISGDLEKALA
;
A
#
# COMPACT_ATOMS: atom_id res chain seq x y z
N PRO A 1 28.53 16.65 16.50
CA PRO A 1 29.73 17.39 16.03
C PRO A 1 30.71 17.61 17.18
N SER A 2 31.97 17.25 16.97
CA SER A 2 33.07 17.65 17.87
C SER A 2 33.11 19.18 18.01
N PRO A 3 33.59 19.75 19.12
CA PRO A 3 33.80 21.19 19.23
C PRO A 3 34.61 21.79 18.07
N ASP A 4 35.47 20.98 17.43
CA ASP A 4 36.34 21.35 16.33
C ASP A 4 35.72 21.14 14.93
N ASP A 5 34.52 20.58 14.81
CA ASP A 5 33.86 20.38 13.51
C ASP A 5 33.41 21.74 12.92
N GLU A 6 33.53 21.91 11.59
CA GLU A 6 33.06 23.13 10.92
C GLU A 6 31.53 23.27 11.00
N GLU A 7 30.79 22.16 10.89
CA GLU A 7 29.33 22.11 10.86
C GLU A 7 28.67 22.36 12.23
N GLU A 8 27.73 23.32 12.28
CA GLU A 8 26.98 23.70 13.50
C GLU A 8 26.00 22.62 13.97
N PHE A 9 25.43 21.87 13.03
CA PHE A 9 24.42 20.84 13.28
C PHE A 9 24.80 19.56 12.56
N ARG A 10 24.58 18.41 13.20
CA ARG A 10 24.69 17.09 12.57
C ARG A 10 23.39 16.32 12.76
N THR A 11 22.83 15.83 11.65
CA THR A 11 21.73 14.86 11.67
C THR A 11 22.28 13.49 12.04
N VAL A 12 21.73 12.90 13.10
CA VAL A 12 21.99 11.52 13.50
C VAL A 12 20.97 10.65 12.80
N HIS A 13 21.46 9.63 12.09
CA HIS A 13 20.63 8.67 11.37
C HIS A 13 20.60 7.33 12.09
N VAL A 14 19.63 6.49 11.73
CA VAL A 14 19.52 5.11 12.21
C VAL A 14 20.80 4.32 11.92
N GLY A 15 21.46 4.55 10.79
CA GLY A 15 22.74 3.91 10.45
C GLY A 15 23.93 4.31 11.33
N ASP A 16 23.83 5.37 12.14
CA ASP A 16 24.85 5.71 13.14
C ASP A 16 24.76 4.80 14.39
N MET A 17 23.71 3.98 14.52
CA MET A 17 23.57 3.02 15.63
C MET A 17 24.42 1.78 15.40
N MET A 18 24.91 1.18 16.48
CA MET A 18 25.65 -0.08 16.45
C MET A 18 24.82 -1.20 17.07
N THR A 19 24.65 -2.29 16.34
CA THR A 19 24.07 -3.53 16.86
C THR A 19 25.08 -4.21 17.77
N LEU A 20 24.68 -4.48 19.02
CA LEU A 20 25.54 -5.18 20.01
C LEU A 20 25.32 -6.71 20.01
N SER A 21 24.34 -7.20 19.25
CA SER A 21 23.92 -8.60 19.17
C SER A 21 24.48 -9.29 17.91
N ASP A 22 23.78 -10.33 17.43
CA ASP A 22 24.13 -11.04 16.19
C ASP A 22 24.08 -10.09 14.96
N PRO A 23 25.09 -10.12 14.07
CA PRO A 23 25.10 -9.34 12.81
C PRO A 23 23.88 -9.58 11.92
N MET A 24 23.17 -10.70 12.08
CA MET A 24 21.89 -10.94 11.38
C MET A 24 20.83 -9.87 11.68
N PHE A 25 20.94 -9.17 12.82
CA PHE A 25 20.02 -8.09 13.22
C PHE A 25 20.56 -6.69 12.91
N ASP A 26 21.60 -6.60 12.07
CA ASP A 26 22.09 -5.32 11.61
C ASP A 26 21.03 -4.57 10.80
N ILE A 27 21.13 -3.25 10.87
CA ILE A 27 20.21 -2.34 10.22
C ILE A 27 20.40 -2.44 8.70
N PRO A 28 19.35 -2.79 7.94
CA PRO A 28 19.40 -2.79 6.49
C PRO A 28 19.82 -1.42 5.93
N GLU A 29 20.62 -1.42 4.87
CA GLU A 29 21.14 -0.19 4.24
C GLU A 29 20.01 0.77 3.81
N GLU A 30 18.88 0.20 3.37
CA GLU A 30 17.67 0.93 3.00
C GLU A 30 17.09 1.78 4.14
N PHE A 31 17.28 1.37 5.40
CA PHE A 31 16.81 2.10 6.59
C PHE A 31 17.89 2.96 7.24
N ALA A 32 19.15 2.82 6.84
CA ALA A 32 20.28 3.53 7.45
C ALA A 32 20.15 5.06 7.37
N ARG A 33 19.43 5.58 6.37
CA ARG A 33 19.21 7.03 6.14
C ARG A 33 18.01 7.62 6.89
N ILE A 34 17.30 6.86 7.71
CA ILE A 34 16.19 7.40 8.50
C ILE A 34 16.77 8.36 9.55
N PRO A 35 16.37 9.64 9.59
CA PRO A 35 16.85 10.59 10.58
C PRO A 35 16.20 10.33 11.94
N LEU A 36 17.01 10.30 13.01
CA LEU A 36 16.56 10.15 14.38
C LEU A 36 16.41 11.49 15.08
N THR A 37 17.46 12.30 15.03
CA THR A 37 17.51 13.62 15.68
C THR A 37 18.62 14.48 15.09
N ILE A 38 18.66 15.75 15.48
CA ILE A 38 19.70 16.70 15.10
C ILE A 38 20.44 17.14 16.36
N LEU A 39 21.76 17.07 16.34
CA LEU A 39 22.62 17.52 17.44
C LEU A 39 23.36 18.79 17.03
N ALA A 40 23.29 19.80 17.89
CA ALA A 40 24.13 21.00 17.80
C ALA A 40 25.54 20.72 18.34
N LYS A 41 26.49 21.64 18.07
CA LYS A 41 27.84 21.59 18.65
C LYS A 41 27.80 21.46 20.18
N GLY A 42 28.58 20.53 20.73
CA GLY A 42 28.66 20.26 22.16
C GLY A 42 27.53 19.37 22.72
N GLN A 43 26.52 19.01 21.93
CA GLN A 43 25.50 18.03 22.34
C GLN A 43 25.97 16.60 22.04
N TYR A 44 25.62 15.68 22.94
CA TYR A 44 25.95 14.26 22.87
C TYR A 44 24.74 13.42 23.23
N LEU A 45 24.58 12.28 22.55
CA LEU A 45 23.50 11.31 22.78
C LEU A 45 24.09 9.91 22.82
N GLU A 46 23.84 9.20 23.92
CA GLU A 46 24.13 7.78 24.10
C GLU A 46 22.91 7.12 24.71
N PHE A 47 22.47 6.01 24.12
CA PHE A 47 21.40 5.20 24.65
C PHE A 47 21.57 3.74 24.26
N TYR A 48 20.95 2.85 25.04
CA TYR A 48 20.80 1.45 24.71
C TYR A 48 19.32 1.15 24.53
N ALA A 49 18.98 0.49 23.43
CA ALA A 49 17.63 0.07 23.12
C ALA A 49 17.58 -1.45 22.93
N PHE A 50 16.54 -2.08 23.45
CA PHE A 50 16.30 -3.51 23.29
C PHE A 50 15.13 -3.70 22.33
N ALA A 51 15.38 -4.38 21.21
CA ALA A 51 14.32 -4.78 20.29
C ALA A 51 13.57 -5.98 20.89
N THR A 52 12.24 -5.87 20.99
CA THR A 52 11.37 -6.93 21.51
C THR A 52 10.29 -7.27 20.48
N TYR A 53 9.91 -8.54 20.42
CA TYR A 53 8.75 -8.96 19.64
C TYR A 53 7.46 -8.44 20.28
N GLY A 54 6.49 -8.06 19.47
CA GLY A 54 5.21 -7.51 19.93
C GLY A 54 4.14 -7.64 18.86
N ARG A 55 2.90 -7.27 19.19
CA ARG A 55 1.78 -7.29 18.23
C ARG A 55 1.38 -5.88 17.84
N GLY A 56 1.03 -5.67 16.56
CA GLY A 56 0.51 -4.38 16.08
C GLY A 56 -0.75 -3.89 16.82
N ARG A 57 -1.51 -4.79 17.43
CA ARG A 57 -2.65 -4.45 18.32
C ARG A 57 -2.22 -3.69 19.58
N GLU A 58 -1.03 -3.97 20.10
CA GLU A 58 -0.52 -3.35 21.32
C GLU A 58 0.14 -2.00 21.01
N HIS A 59 0.90 -1.94 19.92
CA HIS A 59 1.50 -0.70 19.46
C HIS A 59 1.80 -0.74 17.96
N VAL A 60 1.55 0.37 17.27
CA VAL A 60 1.69 0.48 15.80
C VAL A 60 3.11 0.18 15.30
N LYS A 61 4.14 0.49 16.11
CA LYS A 61 5.55 0.13 15.82
C LYS A 61 5.83 -1.37 15.59
N HIS A 62 4.88 -2.23 15.96
CA HIS A 62 4.94 -3.69 15.75
C HIS A 62 4.07 -4.16 14.58
N ALA A 63 3.46 -3.24 13.82
CA ALA A 63 2.69 -3.58 12.63
C ALA A 63 3.65 -3.65 11.42
N PRO A 64 3.84 -4.83 10.80
CA PRO A 64 4.76 -5.00 9.66
C PRO A 64 4.17 -4.48 8.33
N ALA A 65 2.97 -3.91 8.37
CA ALA A 65 2.24 -3.45 7.20
C ALA A 65 1.96 -1.95 7.33
N ALA A 66 2.38 -1.18 6.32
CA ALA A 66 2.22 0.26 6.29
C ALA A 66 0.82 0.66 5.80
N ALA A 67 0.33 0.00 4.75
CA ALA A 67 -0.99 0.25 4.18
C ALA A 67 -1.68 -1.06 3.81
N ILE A 68 -2.89 -1.24 4.33
CA ILE A 68 -3.74 -2.38 4.01
C ILE A 68 -5.10 -1.83 3.60
N THR A 69 -5.55 -2.17 2.40
CA THR A 69 -6.88 -1.82 1.94
C THR A 69 -7.44 -2.89 1.01
N PHE A 70 -8.76 -2.92 0.90
CA PHE A 70 -9.45 -3.75 -0.06
C PHE A 70 -10.57 -2.94 -0.70
N ARG A 71 -10.89 -3.29 -1.94
CA ARG A 71 -12.04 -2.75 -2.65
C ARG A 71 -12.75 -3.87 -3.40
N PRO A 72 -14.07 -3.76 -3.63
CA PRO A 72 -14.76 -4.68 -4.53
C PRO A 72 -14.06 -4.70 -5.89
N GLN A 73 -13.92 -5.88 -6.47
CA GLN A 73 -13.48 -5.97 -7.85
C GLN A 73 -14.57 -5.41 -8.75
N ARG A 74 -14.16 -4.58 -9.71
CA ARG A 74 -15.05 -3.94 -10.67
C ARG A 74 -14.67 -4.29 -12.09
N VAL A 75 -15.65 -4.26 -12.97
CA VAL A 75 -15.51 -4.40 -14.42
C VAL A 75 -16.04 -3.12 -15.05
N ALA A 76 -15.27 -2.52 -15.95
CA ALA A 76 -15.71 -1.34 -16.68
C ALA A 76 -16.56 -1.79 -17.89
N VAL A 77 -17.77 -1.28 -17.99
CA VAL A 77 -18.73 -1.57 -19.07
C VAL A 77 -19.01 -0.30 -19.84
N MET A 78 -18.76 -0.32 -21.14
CA MET A 78 -19.05 0.80 -22.02
C MET A 78 -20.50 0.70 -22.51
N GLN A 79 -21.34 1.65 -22.09
CA GLN A 79 -22.75 1.74 -22.47
C GLN A 79 -22.93 2.56 -23.77
N ASP A 80 -22.30 3.73 -23.86
CA ASP A 80 -22.37 4.59 -25.04
C ASP A 80 -20.98 4.85 -25.63
N LYS A 81 -20.74 4.33 -26.83
CA LYS A 81 -19.47 4.49 -27.54
C LYS A 81 -19.19 5.93 -27.95
N LYS A 82 -20.22 6.70 -28.29
CA LYS A 82 -20.06 8.07 -28.79
C LYS A 82 -19.74 9.02 -27.65
N ALA A 83 -20.47 8.91 -26.55
CA ALA A 83 -20.19 9.73 -25.37
C ALA A 83 -18.85 9.35 -24.70
N ALA A 84 -18.38 8.10 -24.84
CA ALA A 84 -17.06 7.69 -24.39
C ALA A 84 -15.90 8.37 -25.15
N GLU A 85 -16.12 8.88 -26.37
CA GLU A 85 -15.10 9.62 -27.13
C GLU A 85 -14.63 10.89 -26.39
N VAL A 86 -15.46 11.45 -25.51
CA VAL A 86 -15.09 12.59 -24.64
C VAL A 86 -13.93 12.23 -23.72
N LEU A 87 -13.88 10.99 -23.23
CA LEU A 87 -12.76 10.50 -22.41
C LEU A 87 -11.56 10.13 -23.29
N PHE A 88 -11.79 9.47 -24.42
CA PHE A 88 -10.71 9.05 -25.33
C PHE A 88 -9.98 10.24 -25.97
N GLY A 89 -10.69 11.34 -26.23
CA GLY A 89 -10.12 12.58 -26.77
C GLY A 89 -9.24 13.36 -25.78
N LEU A 90 -9.06 12.88 -24.55
CA LEU A 90 -8.13 13.46 -23.57
C LEU A 90 -6.71 12.87 -23.70
N ASP A 91 -6.48 11.93 -24.61
CA ASP A 91 -5.18 11.29 -24.88
C ASP A 91 -4.49 10.77 -23.59
N LEU A 92 -5.29 10.24 -22.67
CA LEU A 92 -4.79 9.66 -21.42
C LEU A 92 -4.12 8.31 -21.67
N THR A 93 -3.11 7.98 -20.87
CA THR A 93 -2.40 6.71 -20.92
C THR A 93 -2.58 5.92 -19.64
N THR A 94 -2.73 4.60 -19.75
CA THR A 94 -2.63 3.69 -18.61
C THR A 94 -1.19 3.67 -18.07
N LYS A 95 -0.99 3.12 -16.89
CA LYS A 95 0.36 2.94 -16.30
C LYS A 95 1.30 2.12 -17.19
N ASP A 96 0.74 1.20 -17.97
CA ASP A 96 1.49 0.39 -18.94
C ASP A 96 1.87 1.15 -20.22
N GLY A 97 1.48 2.43 -20.33
CA GLY A 97 1.73 3.26 -21.51
C GLY A 97 0.76 3.02 -22.67
N ARG A 98 -0.32 2.26 -22.47
CA ARG A 98 -1.36 2.06 -23.49
C ARG A 98 -2.31 3.25 -23.49
N PRO A 99 -2.72 3.80 -24.64
CA PRO A 99 -3.69 4.87 -24.69
C PRO A 99 -5.06 4.36 -24.19
N ILE A 100 -5.78 5.21 -23.47
CA ILE A 100 -7.16 4.96 -23.06
C ILE A 100 -8.06 5.23 -24.26
N ASP A 101 -8.30 4.18 -25.05
CA ASP A 101 -9.14 4.24 -26.25
C ASP A 101 -10.19 3.12 -26.28
N ALA A 102 -11.07 3.18 -27.28
CA ALA A 102 -12.12 2.17 -27.49
C ALA A 102 -11.56 0.75 -27.70
N LYS A 103 -10.27 0.58 -28.01
CA LYS A 103 -9.66 -0.74 -28.22
C LYS A 103 -9.35 -1.46 -26.91
N LEU A 104 -9.26 -0.73 -25.80
CA LEU A 104 -9.17 -1.35 -24.47
C LEU A 104 -10.42 -2.17 -24.14
N PHE A 105 -11.59 -1.77 -24.67
CA PHE A 105 -12.86 -2.43 -24.41
C PHE A 105 -13.08 -3.63 -25.33
N THR A 106 -12.76 -4.83 -24.84
CA THR A 106 -13.08 -6.07 -25.56
C THR A 106 -14.53 -6.44 -25.32
N LYS A 107 -15.36 -6.51 -26.38
CA LYS A 107 -16.82 -6.74 -26.27
C LYS A 107 -17.52 -5.72 -25.34
N ASN A 108 -17.09 -4.45 -25.38
CA ASN A 108 -17.58 -3.37 -24.51
C ASN A 108 -17.30 -3.57 -23.01
N ARG A 109 -16.38 -4.47 -22.62
CA ARG A 109 -16.01 -4.71 -21.22
C ARG A 109 -14.49 -4.69 -21.03
N VAL A 110 -14.05 -4.27 -19.85
CA VAL A 110 -12.66 -4.37 -19.38
C VAL A 110 -12.66 -5.05 -18.03
N GLU A 111 -12.04 -6.22 -17.95
CA GLU A 111 -12.00 -7.07 -16.74
C GLU A 111 -10.64 -7.07 -16.05
N ASP A 112 -9.60 -6.58 -16.74
CA ASP A 112 -8.24 -6.49 -16.21
C ASP A 112 -8.17 -5.48 -15.06
N ILE A 113 -7.69 -5.93 -13.88
CA ILE A 113 -7.78 -5.18 -12.62
C ILE A 113 -7.01 -3.86 -12.68
N ASP A 114 -5.80 -3.87 -13.25
CA ASP A 114 -4.94 -2.70 -13.35
C ASP A 114 -5.51 -1.69 -14.36
N THR A 115 -5.96 -2.18 -15.53
CA THR A 115 -6.60 -1.32 -16.53
C THR A 115 -7.91 -0.71 -16.00
N VAL A 116 -8.73 -1.46 -15.25
CA VAL A 116 -9.94 -0.92 -14.61
C VAL A 116 -9.57 0.15 -13.58
N HIS A 117 -8.52 -0.05 -12.79
CA HIS A 117 -8.08 0.95 -11.81
C HIS A 117 -7.62 2.25 -12.47
N ASP A 118 -6.91 2.16 -13.59
CA ASP A 118 -6.49 3.33 -14.36
C ASP A 118 -7.69 4.04 -15.00
N LEU A 119 -8.69 3.29 -15.48
CA LEU A 119 -9.96 3.84 -15.96
C LEU A 119 -10.73 4.56 -14.85
N GLU A 120 -10.80 4.00 -13.64
CA GLU A 120 -11.46 4.66 -12.48
C GLU A 120 -10.84 6.03 -12.21
N LYS A 121 -9.50 6.14 -12.27
CA LYS A 121 -8.80 7.42 -12.13
C LYS A 121 -9.08 8.37 -13.29
N ALA A 122 -9.07 7.85 -14.52
CA ALA A 122 -9.31 8.65 -15.72
C ALA A 122 -10.73 9.24 -15.76
N ILE A 123 -11.74 8.52 -15.25
CA ILE A 123 -13.13 9.00 -15.22
C ILE A 123 -13.29 10.27 -14.36
N HIS A 124 -12.42 10.51 -13.38
CA HIS A 124 -12.46 11.77 -12.63
C HIS A 124 -12.22 13.02 -13.51
N GLN A 125 -11.63 12.87 -14.71
CA GLN A 125 -11.44 13.97 -15.66
C GLN A 125 -12.69 14.32 -16.48
N VAL A 126 -13.68 13.41 -16.52
CA VAL A 126 -14.97 13.58 -17.22
C VAL A 126 -16.15 13.48 -16.27
N GLY A 127 -15.90 13.41 -14.96
CA GLY A 127 -16.91 13.31 -13.91
C GLY A 127 -17.58 14.64 -13.58
N PRO A 128 -18.50 14.64 -12.60
CA PRO A 128 -19.26 15.83 -12.21
C PRO A 128 -18.37 17.03 -11.88
N GLY A 129 -18.72 18.20 -12.41
CA GLY A 129 -17.97 19.45 -12.16
C GLY A 129 -16.76 19.68 -13.08
N THR A 130 -16.53 18.80 -14.06
CA THR A 130 -15.50 18.98 -15.09
C THR A 130 -15.97 19.80 -16.30
N GLY A 131 -17.28 20.11 -16.35
CA GLY A 131 -17.92 20.75 -17.52
C GLY A 131 -18.03 19.83 -18.75
N ARG A 132 -17.67 18.55 -18.59
CA ARG A 132 -17.75 17.48 -19.61
C ARG A 132 -18.68 16.35 -19.19
N ASP A 133 -19.25 16.45 -17.99
CA ASP A 133 -20.15 15.48 -17.37
C ASP A 133 -21.44 15.30 -18.18
N GLU A 134 -22.06 16.38 -18.64
CA GLU A 134 -23.25 16.30 -19.51
C GLU A 134 -22.95 15.60 -20.84
N ALA A 135 -21.76 15.86 -21.42
CA ALA A 135 -21.35 15.26 -22.68
C ALA A 135 -20.92 13.79 -22.54
N PHE A 136 -20.37 13.43 -21.37
CA PHE A 136 -19.96 12.06 -21.08
C PHE A 136 -21.14 11.17 -20.70
N GLY A 137 -22.15 11.69 -20.01
CA GLY A 137 -23.43 11.02 -19.80
C GLY A 137 -23.34 9.60 -19.22
N GLU A 138 -22.38 9.35 -18.32
CA GLU A 138 -22.08 8.02 -17.76
C GLU A 138 -21.80 6.93 -18.81
N ALA A 139 -21.14 7.30 -19.92
CA ALA A 139 -20.83 6.40 -21.03
C ALA A 139 -20.10 5.10 -20.64
N ILE A 140 -19.36 5.12 -19.52
CA ILE A 140 -18.68 3.96 -18.94
C ILE A 140 -19.12 3.82 -17.49
N VAL A 141 -19.62 2.63 -17.14
CA VAL A 141 -20.11 2.28 -15.80
C VAL A 141 -19.25 1.17 -15.21
N PHE A 142 -18.97 1.24 -13.91
CA PHE A 142 -18.26 0.18 -13.19
C PHE A 142 -19.24 -0.74 -12.46
N GLU A 143 -19.30 -1.99 -12.89
CA GLU A 143 -20.10 -3.04 -12.24
C GLU A 143 -19.24 -3.80 -11.24
N GLU A 144 -19.74 -4.00 -10.02
CA GLU A 144 -19.06 -4.81 -9.01
C GLU A 144 -19.24 -6.31 -9.30
N VAL A 145 -18.17 -7.09 -9.13
CA VAL A 145 -18.18 -8.54 -9.26
C VAL A 145 -18.49 -9.15 -7.90
N PRO A 146 -19.64 -9.83 -7.73
CA PRO A 146 -20.03 -10.38 -6.42
C PRO A 146 -19.00 -11.38 -5.89
N GLY A 147 -18.60 -11.20 -4.63
CA GLY A 147 -17.66 -12.10 -3.94
C GLY A 147 -16.19 -11.95 -4.34
N ALA A 148 -15.85 -10.98 -5.19
CA ALA A 148 -14.48 -10.73 -5.62
C ALA A 148 -13.97 -9.37 -5.11
N TYR A 149 -12.73 -9.35 -4.63
CA TYR A 149 -12.10 -8.19 -4.03
C TYR A 149 -10.66 -8.03 -4.52
N VAL A 150 -10.26 -6.78 -4.71
CA VAL A 150 -8.87 -6.41 -4.99
C VAL A 150 -8.25 -5.97 -3.67
N PHE A 151 -7.25 -6.73 -3.22
CA PHE A 151 -6.49 -6.44 -2.02
C PHE A 151 -5.23 -5.66 -2.38
N THR A 152 -4.94 -4.59 -1.64
CA THR A 152 -3.71 -3.82 -1.78
C THR A 152 -3.01 -3.80 -0.43
N PHE A 153 -1.74 -4.20 -0.46
CA PHE A 153 -0.94 -4.43 0.72
C PHE A 153 0.47 -3.90 0.51
N GLU A 154 0.93 -3.08 1.44
CA GLU A 154 2.28 -2.54 1.47
C GLU A 154 2.95 -2.93 2.79
N SER A 155 4.10 -3.59 2.69
CA SER A 155 4.97 -3.87 3.84
C SER A 155 5.69 -2.59 4.27
N ASP A 156 6.04 -2.49 5.55
CA ASP A 156 6.95 -1.45 6.06
C ASP A 156 8.42 -1.69 5.68
N GLY A 157 8.71 -2.82 5.03
CA GLY A 157 10.05 -3.24 4.60
C GLY A 157 10.79 -4.10 5.62
N SER A 158 10.25 -4.29 6.83
CA SER A 158 10.83 -5.21 7.82
C SER A 158 10.75 -6.68 7.38
N MET A 159 9.79 -7.02 6.52
CA MET A 159 9.58 -8.34 5.94
C MET A 159 9.06 -8.22 4.51
N ALA A 160 9.27 -9.26 3.70
CA ALA A 160 8.69 -9.31 2.36
C ALA A 160 7.14 -9.37 2.42
N PRO A 161 6.41 -8.70 1.51
CA PRO A 161 4.95 -8.61 1.57
C PRO A 161 4.21 -9.96 1.58
N ASP A 162 4.71 -10.94 0.83
CA ASP A 162 4.18 -12.29 0.76
C ASP A 162 4.34 -13.03 2.09
N VAL A 163 5.47 -12.86 2.77
CA VAL A 163 5.72 -13.42 4.10
C VAL A 163 4.69 -12.86 5.09
N VAL A 164 4.50 -11.54 5.13
CA VAL A 164 3.54 -10.91 6.06
C VAL A 164 2.12 -11.42 5.83
N MET A 165 1.70 -11.53 4.57
CA MET A 165 0.35 -12.02 4.24
C MET A 165 0.16 -13.49 4.62
N ASN A 166 1.14 -14.34 4.33
CA ASN A 166 1.08 -15.76 4.70
C ASN A 166 1.05 -15.97 6.22
N GLU A 167 1.84 -15.20 6.96
CA GLU A 167 1.83 -15.21 8.44
C GLU A 167 0.48 -14.75 8.99
N ALA A 168 -0.14 -13.73 8.38
CA ALA A 168 -1.48 -13.27 8.77
C ALA A 168 -2.55 -14.34 8.55
N LEU A 169 -2.51 -15.05 7.42
CA LEU A 169 -3.40 -16.17 7.11
C LEU A 169 -3.18 -17.34 8.09
N ARG A 170 -1.92 -17.62 8.45
CA ARG A 170 -1.60 -18.67 9.42
C ARG A 170 -2.15 -18.35 10.81
N GLU A 171 -1.91 -17.14 11.32
CA GLU A 171 -2.46 -16.70 12.62
C GLU A 171 -4.00 -16.75 12.63
N LEU A 172 -4.66 -16.38 11.51
CA LEU A 172 -6.11 -16.50 11.40
C LEU A 172 -6.57 -17.96 11.46
N SER A 173 -5.90 -18.86 10.73
CA SER A 173 -6.19 -20.30 10.75
C SER A 173 -6.01 -20.89 12.14
N GLU A 174 -4.90 -20.57 12.82
CA GLU A 174 -4.61 -21.01 14.18
C GLU A 174 -5.69 -20.57 15.19
N ARG A 175 -6.20 -19.34 15.05
CA ARG A 175 -7.31 -18.86 15.89
C ARG A 175 -8.59 -19.65 15.67
N PHE A 176 -8.95 -19.93 14.41
CA PHE A 176 -10.12 -20.75 14.12
C PHE A 176 -9.98 -22.17 14.67
N MET A 177 -8.80 -22.77 14.55
CA MET A 177 -8.53 -24.09 15.13
C MET A 177 -8.65 -24.08 16.66
N SER A 178 -8.14 -23.03 17.33
CA SER A 178 -8.28 -22.87 18.78
C SER A 178 -9.75 -22.78 19.20
N ILE A 179 -10.55 -21.96 18.51
CA ILE A 179 -11.98 -21.78 18.82
C ILE A 179 -12.74 -23.09 18.63
N SER A 180 -12.46 -23.82 17.55
CA SER A 180 -13.08 -25.13 17.30
C SER A 180 -12.73 -26.14 18.41
N GLY A 181 -11.46 -26.20 18.83
CA GLY A 181 -11.04 -27.08 19.92
C GLY A 181 -11.65 -26.72 21.27
N ASP A 182 -11.86 -25.43 21.55
CA ASP A 182 -12.54 -24.98 22.76
C ASP A 182 -14.04 -25.30 22.72
N LEU A 183 -14.67 -25.19 21.55
CA LEU A 183 -16.06 -25.58 21.34
C LEU A 183 -16.26 -27.09 21.57
N GLU A 184 -15.36 -27.92 21.05
CA GLU A 184 -15.41 -29.38 21.27
C GLU A 184 -15.30 -29.73 22.75
N LYS A 185 -14.38 -29.09 23.48
CA LYS A 185 -14.23 -29.31 24.94
C LYS A 185 -15.44 -28.85 25.75
N ALA A 186 -16.13 -27.80 25.30
CA ALA A 186 -17.30 -27.27 26.00
C ALA A 186 -18.57 -28.09 25.75
N LEU A 187 -18.64 -28.80 24.62
CA LEU A 187 -19.76 -29.67 24.24
C LEU A 187 -19.60 -31.13 24.70
N ALA A 188 -18.39 -31.52 25.13
CA ALA A 188 -18.08 -32.83 25.70
C ALA A 188 -18.40 -32.91 27.20
#